data_AF-A0A947CLU5-F1
#
_entry.id   AF-A0A947CLU5-F1
#
_cell.length_a   1.000
_cell.length_b   1.000
_cell.length_c   1.000
_cell.angle_alpha   90.00
_cell.angle_beta   90.00
_cell.angle_gamma   90.00
#
_symmetry.space_group_name_H-M   'P 1'
#
loop_
_entity.id
_entity.type
_entity.pdbx_description
1 polymer ?
#
loop_
_entity_poly.entity_id
_entity_poly.type
_entity_poly.pdbx_seq_one_letter_code
_entity_poly.pdbx_strand_id
1 'polypeptide(L)'
;MSVWGCGDDSPTLTGEPCESDSECGDDLYCNGDDICLNGFCATLPAPTCDDGIECTADSCSEALRECVSRAPDADGDGSLDARCLGADGLPLGRDCDDSSPNRYPGNPEVCDEANIDEDCDPTTFGSVDDDGDGLFDAECCNFNGVNTICGNDCDDSNYSIQTGSQVCSGGVNSPAEVSICQPNGLYTVTACDEGELCVVQPSGTGVCDPL
;
A
#
# COMPACT_ATOMS: atom_id res chain seq x y z
N MET A 1 37.01 4.75 35.50
CA MET A 1 36.94 6.21 35.28
C MET A 1 37.52 6.49 33.92
N SER A 2 36.65 6.63 32.93
CA SER A 2 37.01 7.18 31.62
C SER A 2 35.85 8.07 31.23
N VAL A 3 36.07 9.38 31.36
CA VAL A 3 35.19 10.45 30.94
C VAL A 3 35.33 10.60 29.42
N TRP A 4 34.21 10.47 28.71
CA TRP A 4 33.96 11.03 27.38
C TRP A 4 32.74 11.93 27.64
N GLY A 5 32.87 13.25 27.81
CA GLY A 5 33.23 14.20 26.76
C GLY A 5 31.91 14.73 26.18
N CYS A 6 31.25 15.67 26.87
CA CYS A 6 30.07 16.36 26.36
C CYS A 6 30.49 17.25 25.18
N GLY A 7 29.65 17.36 24.15
CA GLY A 7 29.85 18.28 23.04
C GLY A 7 29.97 19.72 23.52
N ASP A 8 30.91 20.45 22.93
CA ASP A 8 31.17 21.85 23.23
C ASP A 8 30.20 22.73 22.40
N ASP A 9 29.03 23.09 22.95
CA ASP A 9 28.02 23.96 22.31
C ASP A 9 28.44 25.44 22.22
N SER A 10 29.71 25.73 21.93
CA SER A 10 30.23 27.09 21.85
C SER A 10 30.22 27.61 20.41
N PRO A 11 29.79 28.86 20.17
CA PRO A 11 29.77 29.43 18.82
C PRO A 11 31.19 29.50 18.25
N THR A 12 31.35 29.07 17.00
CA THR A 12 32.65 29.08 16.32
C THR A 12 32.87 30.44 15.67
N LEU A 13 33.91 31.16 16.10
CA LEU A 13 34.24 32.47 15.54
C LEU A 13 34.89 32.30 14.15
N THR A 14 34.25 32.80 13.10
CA THR A 14 34.76 32.74 11.72
C THR A 14 35.78 33.84 11.43
N GLY A 15 35.85 34.87 12.30
CA GLY A 15 36.90 35.89 12.31
C GLY A 15 36.65 37.09 11.39
N GLU A 16 35.51 37.15 10.69
CA GLU A 16 35.09 38.33 9.93
C GLU A 16 34.51 39.41 10.85
N PRO A 17 34.90 40.69 10.69
CA PRO A 17 34.33 41.78 11.47
C PRO A 17 32.92 42.16 11.00
N CYS A 18 32.04 42.51 11.93
CA CYS A 18 30.64 42.85 11.66
C CYS A 18 30.11 43.94 12.62
N GLU A 19 29.05 44.65 12.21
CA GLU A 19 28.26 45.56 13.06
C GLU A 19 26.85 45.01 13.34
N SER A 20 26.37 44.07 12.52
CA SER A 20 25.05 43.44 12.62
C SER A 20 25.03 42.00 12.08
N ASP A 21 24.07 41.18 12.51
CA ASP A 21 23.95 39.77 12.11
C ASP A 21 23.81 39.59 10.59
N SER A 22 23.18 40.54 9.90
CA SER A 22 23.00 40.51 8.45
C SER A 22 24.31 40.58 7.65
N GLU A 23 25.42 40.97 8.29
CA GLU A 23 26.74 41.03 7.65
C GLU A 23 27.51 39.72 7.77
N CYS A 24 26.99 38.76 8.54
CA CYS A 24 27.67 37.50 8.84
C CYS A 24 27.17 36.29 8.06
N GLY A 25 26.02 36.39 7.39
CA GLY A 25 25.39 35.24 6.73
C GLY A 25 26.20 34.70 5.55
N ASP A 26 26.44 33.39 5.54
CA ASP A 26 27.13 32.64 4.49
C ASP A 26 26.18 31.93 3.49
N ASP A 27 24.89 32.29 3.54
CA ASP A 27 23.77 31.67 2.81
C ASP A 27 23.55 30.17 3.11
N LEU A 28 24.27 29.58 4.07
CA LEU A 28 24.04 28.23 4.56
C LEU A 28 23.07 28.28 5.77
N TYR A 29 22.25 27.25 5.89
CA TYR A 29 21.25 27.10 6.96
C TYR A 29 21.63 25.95 7.90
N CYS A 30 22.18 24.87 7.34
CA CYS A 30 22.41 23.63 8.08
C CYS A 30 23.67 23.63 8.93
N ASN A 31 24.55 24.62 8.78
CA ASN A 31 25.67 24.86 9.69
C ASN A 31 25.30 25.78 10.87
N GLY A 32 24.07 26.33 10.89
CA GLY A 32 23.57 27.22 11.93
C GLY A 32 23.59 28.69 11.53
N ASP A 33 22.76 29.51 12.18
CA ASP A 33 22.66 30.93 11.86
C ASP A 33 23.93 31.69 12.27
N ASP A 34 24.43 32.56 11.40
CA ASP A 34 25.53 33.46 11.70
C ASP A 34 25.05 34.73 12.41
N ILE A 35 25.63 35.02 13.56
CA ILE A 35 25.34 36.22 14.35
C ILE A 35 26.60 37.07 14.56
N CYS A 36 26.40 38.38 14.72
CA CYS A 36 27.47 39.29 15.04
C CYS A 36 27.67 39.37 16.56
N LEU A 37 28.72 38.70 17.06
CA LEU A 37 29.02 38.63 18.48
C LEU A 37 30.34 39.32 18.80
N ASN A 38 30.29 40.39 19.60
CA ASN A 38 31.45 41.21 19.97
C ASN A 38 32.23 41.80 18.77
N GLY A 39 31.52 42.14 17.69
CA GLY A 39 32.09 42.74 16.49
C GLY A 39 32.76 41.74 15.54
N PHE A 40 32.55 40.43 15.76
CA PHE A 40 33.00 39.37 14.88
C PHE A 40 31.87 38.38 14.60
N CYS A 41 31.84 37.86 13.38
CA CYS A 41 30.89 36.83 12.98
C CYS A 41 31.16 35.52 13.72
N ALA A 42 30.07 34.92 14.19
CA ALA A 42 30.06 33.69 14.93
C ALA A 42 28.88 32.84 14.47
N THR A 43 29.15 31.58 14.13
CA THR A 43 28.10 30.63 13.71
C THR A 43 27.51 29.98 14.95
N LEU A 44 26.17 30.02 15.06
CA LEU A 44 25.43 29.26 16.07
C LEU A 44 25.51 27.76 15.77
N PRO A 45 25.24 26.89 16.76
CA PRO A 45 25.12 25.47 16.50
C PRO A 45 24.06 25.18 15.42
N ALA A 46 24.37 24.22 14.54
CA ALA A 46 23.44 23.72 13.54
C ALA A 46 22.10 23.26 14.15
N PRO A 47 20.98 23.41 13.43
CA PRO A 47 19.70 22.88 13.88
C PRO A 47 19.76 21.35 14.01
N THR A 48 19.17 20.82 15.08
CA THR A 48 18.96 19.37 15.23
C THR A 48 17.71 18.97 14.46
N CYS A 49 17.85 18.11 13.45
CA CYS A 49 16.73 17.68 12.62
C CYS A 49 16.03 16.39 13.08
N ASP A 50 16.52 15.76 14.15
CA ASP A 50 15.89 14.57 14.75
C ASP A 50 14.45 14.91 15.19
N ASP A 51 13.46 14.31 14.51
CA ASP A 51 12.04 14.47 14.80
C ASP A 51 11.54 13.49 15.87
N GLY A 52 12.41 12.62 16.37
CA GLY A 52 12.13 11.60 17.37
C GLY A 52 11.44 10.35 16.82
N ILE A 53 11.33 10.19 15.51
CA ILE A 53 10.72 9.02 14.85
C ILE A 53 11.83 8.11 14.34
N GLU A 54 12.01 6.93 14.95
CA GLU A 54 13.18 6.07 14.65
C GLU A 54 13.28 5.60 13.20
N CYS A 55 12.17 5.55 12.46
CA CYS A 55 12.15 5.09 11.07
C CYS A 55 12.43 6.20 10.05
N THR A 56 12.38 7.48 10.43
CA THR A 56 12.61 8.58 9.48
C THR A 56 14.11 8.80 9.27
N ALA A 57 14.47 9.12 8.04
CA ALA A 57 15.76 9.69 7.72
C ALA A 57 15.68 11.21 7.88
N ASP A 58 16.24 11.70 8.98
CA ASP A 58 16.32 13.13 9.27
C ASP A 58 17.53 13.76 8.59
N SER A 59 17.29 14.85 7.87
CA SER A 59 18.36 15.60 7.23
C SER A 59 18.04 17.09 7.19
N CYS A 60 19.10 17.91 7.16
CA CYS A 60 18.93 19.34 6.93
C CYS A 60 19.06 19.65 5.44
N SER A 61 18.12 20.43 4.90
CA SER A 61 18.10 20.83 3.49
C SER A 61 18.47 22.30 3.32
N GLU A 62 19.63 22.57 2.70
CA GLU A 62 20.05 23.93 2.33
C GLU A 62 19.11 24.58 1.32
N ALA A 63 18.61 23.80 0.37
CA ALA A 63 17.73 24.30 -0.69
C ALA A 63 16.37 24.76 -0.16
N LEU A 64 15.86 24.08 0.87
CA LEU A 64 14.56 24.40 1.49
C LEU A 64 14.71 25.26 2.75
N ARG A 65 15.94 25.39 3.28
CA ARG A 65 16.27 26.05 4.55
C ARG A 65 15.43 25.51 5.71
N GLU A 66 15.28 24.19 5.76
CA GLU A 66 14.48 23.49 6.77
C GLU A 66 15.04 22.09 7.06
N CYS A 67 14.67 21.56 8.23
CA CYS A 67 14.84 20.15 8.53
C CYS A 67 13.77 19.35 7.78
N VAL A 68 14.20 18.29 7.10
CA VAL A 68 13.33 17.36 6.38
C VAL A 68 13.50 15.96 6.97
N SER A 69 12.36 15.36 7.29
CA SER A 69 12.27 13.99 7.81
C SER A 69 11.42 13.19 6.83
N ARG A 70 11.92 12.05 6.39
CA ARG A 70 11.24 11.20 5.39
C ARG A 70 11.27 9.75 5.83
N ALA A 71 10.13 9.08 5.70
CA ALA A 71 10.09 7.62 5.75
C ALA A 71 11.03 7.02 4.68
N PRO A 72 11.54 5.80 4.90
CA PRO A 72 12.41 5.14 3.95
C PRO A 72 11.64 4.72 2.69
N ASP A 73 12.40 4.58 1.61
CA ASP A 73 12.04 3.92 0.34
C ASP A 73 13.15 2.89 0.12
N ALA A 74 13.00 1.71 0.72
CA ALA A 74 14.09 0.75 0.85
C ALA A 74 14.25 -0.15 -0.38
N ASP A 75 13.22 -0.29 -1.21
CA ASP A 75 13.29 -1.04 -2.47
C ASP A 75 13.44 -0.15 -3.71
N GLY A 76 13.23 1.16 -3.60
CA GLY A 76 13.51 2.15 -4.63
C GLY A 76 12.42 2.29 -5.69
N ASP A 77 11.17 1.94 -5.40
CA ASP A 77 10.05 2.16 -6.32
C ASP A 77 9.46 3.58 -6.27
N GLY A 78 9.94 4.41 -5.34
CA GLY A 78 9.52 5.80 -5.18
C GLY A 78 8.35 6.00 -4.23
N SER A 79 7.86 4.93 -3.60
CA SER A 79 6.89 4.96 -2.50
C SER A 79 7.62 4.88 -1.17
N LEU A 80 7.06 5.53 -0.14
CA LEU A 80 7.66 5.51 1.19
C LEU A 80 6.96 4.46 2.07
N ASP A 81 7.68 3.85 3.01
CA ASP A 81 7.18 2.81 3.92
C ASP A 81 5.93 3.26 4.70
N ALA A 82 4.80 2.59 4.48
CA ALA A 82 3.57 2.84 5.24
C ALA A 82 3.67 2.35 6.70
N ARG A 83 4.62 1.47 7.03
CA ARG A 83 4.86 1.02 8.41
C ARG A 83 5.64 2.04 9.22
N CYS A 84 6.27 3.02 8.56
CA CYS A 84 6.87 4.14 9.26
C CYS A 84 5.76 5.10 9.71
N LEU A 85 5.53 5.18 11.01
CA LEU A 85 4.44 5.95 11.61
C LEU A 85 4.94 7.28 12.18
N GLY A 86 4.17 8.33 11.95
CA GLY A 86 4.39 9.64 12.54
C GLY A 86 4.12 9.67 14.04
N ALA A 87 4.41 10.82 14.67
CA ALA A 87 4.09 11.05 16.08
C ALA A 87 2.59 10.97 16.40
N ASP A 88 1.73 11.15 15.39
CA ASP A 88 0.28 10.98 15.45
C ASP A 88 -0.19 9.53 15.23
N GLY A 89 0.74 8.61 14.96
CA GLY A 89 0.47 7.21 14.67
C GLY A 89 -0.05 6.95 13.26
N LEU A 90 -0.01 7.93 12.35
CA LEU A 90 -0.41 7.75 10.96
C LEU A 90 0.79 7.34 10.08
N PRO A 91 0.58 6.51 9.05
CA PRO A 91 1.61 6.22 8.05
C PRO A 91 2.17 7.50 7.42
N LEU A 92 3.50 7.63 7.44
CA LEU A 92 4.23 8.68 6.72
C LEU A 92 4.38 8.34 5.24
N GLY A 93 4.25 7.05 4.91
CA GLY A 93 4.27 6.50 3.57
C GLY A 93 2.98 5.80 3.17
N ARG A 94 2.99 5.21 1.99
CA ARG A 94 1.85 4.49 1.39
C ARG A 94 2.24 3.12 0.84
N ASP A 95 3.51 2.77 0.90
CA ASP A 95 4.05 1.48 0.50
C ASP A 95 3.70 0.40 1.54
N CYS A 96 2.92 -0.58 1.11
CA CYS A 96 2.49 -1.69 1.94
C CYS A 96 3.59 -2.75 2.13
N ASP A 97 4.67 -2.72 1.34
CA ASP A 97 5.85 -3.54 1.46
C ASP A 97 7.07 -2.92 0.80
N ASP A 98 7.69 -2.04 1.59
CA ASP A 98 8.98 -1.35 1.37
C ASP A 98 10.19 -2.31 1.27
N SER A 99 9.99 -3.54 0.83
CA SER A 99 11.04 -4.50 0.51
C SER A 99 10.84 -5.15 -0.87
N SER A 100 9.80 -4.73 -1.59
CA SER A 100 9.37 -5.28 -2.86
C SER A 100 8.99 -4.16 -3.83
N PRO A 101 9.84 -3.84 -4.82
CA PRO A 101 9.63 -2.71 -5.74
C PRO A 101 8.51 -2.93 -6.76
N ASN A 102 7.72 -4.01 -6.61
CA ASN A 102 6.51 -4.29 -7.38
C ASN A 102 5.26 -4.25 -6.49
N ARG A 103 5.35 -3.66 -5.30
CA ARG A 103 4.25 -3.62 -4.34
C ARG A 103 4.06 -2.21 -3.79
N TYR A 104 3.49 -1.35 -4.61
CA TYR A 104 3.38 0.07 -4.33
C TYR A 104 2.08 0.69 -4.84
N PRO A 105 1.61 1.80 -4.23
CA PRO A 105 0.43 2.54 -4.65
C PRO A 105 0.26 2.71 -6.17
N GLY A 106 -0.76 2.06 -6.72
CA GLY A 106 -1.14 2.17 -8.13
C GLY A 106 -0.26 1.40 -9.11
N ASN A 107 0.55 0.45 -8.64
CA ASN A 107 1.14 -0.57 -9.51
C ASN A 107 0.01 -1.37 -10.20
N PRO A 108 0.21 -1.94 -11.40
CA PRO A 108 -0.81 -2.82 -11.97
C PRO A 108 -0.94 -4.12 -11.17
N GLU A 109 -2.16 -4.41 -10.75
CA GLU A 109 -2.53 -5.67 -10.13
C GLU A 109 -2.27 -6.89 -11.02
N VAL A 110 -1.83 -7.97 -10.40
CA VAL A 110 -1.60 -9.26 -11.02
C VAL A 110 -2.51 -10.29 -10.36
N CYS A 111 -3.33 -10.94 -11.17
CA CYS A 111 -4.02 -12.13 -10.70
C CYS A 111 -3.01 -13.27 -10.55
N ASP A 112 -2.65 -13.59 -9.31
CA ASP A 112 -1.75 -14.68 -8.99
C ASP A 112 -2.27 -15.57 -7.86
N GLU A 113 -1.76 -16.81 -7.81
CA GLU A 113 -2.15 -17.77 -6.77
C GLU A 113 -1.65 -17.38 -5.37
N ALA A 114 -0.72 -16.44 -5.27
CA ALA A 114 -0.17 -15.96 -4.01
C ALA A 114 -1.04 -14.87 -3.37
N ASN A 115 -2.00 -14.29 -4.11
CA ASN A 115 -2.89 -13.20 -3.69
C ASN A 115 -2.10 -11.98 -3.18
N ILE A 116 -1.08 -11.61 -3.95
CA ILE A 116 -0.21 -10.48 -3.63
C ILE A 116 -0.92 -9.18 -4.04
N ASP A 117 -1.05 -8.27 -3.08
CA ASP A 117 -1.54 -6.92 -3.35
C ASP A 117 -0.39 -6.08 -3.92
N GLU A 118 -0.36 -5.88 -5.24
CA GLU A 118 0.67 -5.10 -5.93
C GLU A 118 0.49 -3.60 -5.79
N ASP A 119 -0.75 -3.12 -5.65
CA ASP A 119 -1.06 -1.70 -5.71
C ASP A 119 -1.35 -1.05 -4.37
N CYS A 120 -1.23 -1.83 -3.29
CA CYS A 120 -1.52 -1.46 -1.91
C CYS A 120 -2.97 -1.00 -1.67
N ASP A 121 -3.89 -1.37 -2.55
CA ASP A 121 -5.33 -1.33 -2.36
C ASP A 121 -5.90 -2.75 -2.47
N PRO A 122 -6.31 -3.37 -1.35
CA PRO A 122 -6.77 -4.75 -1.38
C PRO A 122 -8.15 -4.92 -2.07
N THR A 123 -8.75 -3.84 -2.56
CA THR A 123 -10.04 -3.87 -3.30
C THR A 123 -9.87 -3.95 -4.82
N THR A 124 -8.65 -3.81 -5.30
CA THR A 124 -8.18 -4.09 -6.66
C THR A 124 -7.41 -5.41 -6.57
N PHE A 125 -7.67 -6.39 -7.45
CA PHE A 125 -7.14 -7.76 -7.29
C PHE A 125 -6.92 -8.46 -8.64
N GLY A 126 -6.60 -7.68 -9.67
CA GLY A 126 -6.52 -8.13 -11.07
C GLY A 126 -7.83 -7.88 -11.82
N SER A 127 -7.73 -7.73 -13.14
CA SER A 127 -8.87 -7.41 -14.02
C SER A 127 -9.06 -8.49 -15.10
N VAL A 128 -8.90 -9.76 -14.71
CA VAL A 128 -9.16 -10.89 -15.59
C VAL A 128 -10.68 -11.04 -15.71
N ASP A 129 -11.16 -10.98 -16.95
CA ASP A 129 -12.56 -11.06 -17.40
C ASP A 129 -12.48 -11.71 -18.79
N ASP A 130 -12.23 -13.02 -18.84
CA ASP A 130 -11.94 -13.73 -20.08
C ASP A 130 -13.18 -13.86 -20.99
N ASP A 131 -14.39 -13.84 -20.41
CA ASP A 131 -15.65 -13.97 -21.14
C ASP A 131 -16.34 -12.64 -21.49
N GLY A 132 -15.94 -11.54 -20.86
CA GLY A 132 -16.39 -10.18 -21.14
C GLY A 132 -17.76 -9.83 -20.55
N ASP A 133 -18.18 -10.46 -19.46
CA ASP A 133 -19.43 -10.13 -18.76
C ASP A 133 -19.32 -8.96 -17.77
N GLY A 134 -18.08 -8.52 -17.52
CA GLY A 134 -17.75 -7.39 -16.64
C GLY A 134 -17.70 -7.76 -15.16
N LEU A 135 -17.77 -9.05 -14.82
CA LEU A 135 -17.31 -9.61 -13.57
C LEU A 135 -15.82 -9.96 -13.70
N PHE A 136 -15.15 -10.09 -12.56
CA PHE A 136 -13.75 -10.52 -12.54
C PHE A 136 -13.64 -11.90 -11.93
N ASP A 137 -12.72 -12.71 -12.44
CA ASP A 137 -12.43 -14.06 -11.98
C ASP A 137 -12.34 -14.14 -10.45
N ALA A 138 -13.15 -15.02 -9.85
CA ALA A 138 -13.16 -15.25 -8.41
C ALA A 138 -11.88 -15.89 -7.86
N GLU A 139 -11.01 -16.43 -8.71
CA GLU A 139 -9.67 -16.90 -8.33
C GLU A 139 -8.68 -15.74 -8.14
N CYS A 140 -8.99 -14.56 -8.70
CA CYS A 140 -8.19 -13.36 -8.53
C CYS A 140 -8.57 -12.65 -7.24
N CYS A 141 -7.63 -12.57 -6.29
CA CYS A 141 -7.90 -12.03 -4.97
C CYS A 141 -6.72 -11.29 -4.33
N ASN A 142 -7.04 -10.40 -3.38
CA ASN A 142 -6.11 -9.76 -2.45
C ASN A 142 -6.52 -9.92 -0.99
N PHE A 143 -5.57 -9.80 -0.06
CA PHE A 143 -5.81 -9.93 1.37
C PHE A 143 -5.68 -8.60 2.12
N ASN A 144 -6.77 -8.15 2.75
CA ASN A 144 -6.80 -6.86 3.46
C ASN A 144 -6.35 -6.93 4.94
N GLY A 145 -5.77 -8.05 5.39
CA GLY A 145 -5.43 -8.28 6.79
C GLY A 145 -6.53 -8.96 7.63
N VAL A 146 -7.76 -9.04 7.11
CA VAL A 146 -8.92 -9.65 7.80
C VAL A 146 -9.57 -10.74 6.94
N ASN A 147 -9.93 -10.39 5.71
CA ASN A 147 -10.58 -11.27 4.75
C ASN A 147 -9.85 -11.19 3.41
N THR A 148 -10.01 -12.26 2.62
CA THR A 148 -9.67 -12.24 1.21
C THR A 148 -10.79 -11.55 0.44
N ILE A 149 -10.44 -10.58 -0.41
CA ILE A 149 -11.33 -9.88 -1.33
C ILE A 149 -11.01 -10.42 -2.71
N CYS A 150 -12.01 -10.98 -3.38
CA CYS A 150 -11.86 -11.65 -4.66
C CYS A 150 -12.82 -11.05 -5.69
N GLY A 151 -12.59 -11.44 -6.94
CA GLY A 151 -13.59 -11.36 -7.99
C GLY A 151 -14.88 -12.10 -7.64
N ASN A 152 -15.90 -11.85 -8.44
CA ASN A 152 -17.25 -12.38 -8.22
C ASN A 152 -17.76 -13.20 -9.40
N ASP A 153 -16.90 -13.50 -10.37
CA ASP A 153 -17.18 -14.44 -11.44
C ASP A 153 -16.84 -15.87 -11.02
N CYS A 154 -17.85 -16.74 -10.97
CA CYS A 154 -17.65 -18.12 -10.58
C CYS A 154 -17.17 -19.03 -11.73
N ASP A 155 -17.25 -18.57 -12.99
CA ASP A 155 -16.71 -19.25 -14.17
C ASP A 155 -16.36 -18.19 -15.24
N ASP A 156 -15.16 -17.63 -15.11
CA ASP A 156 -14.61 -16.55 -15.96
C ASP A 156 -14.48 -16.92 -17.45
N SER A 157 -14.79 -18.17 -17.81
CA SER A 157 -14.80 -18.65 -19.19
C SER A 157 -16.19 -18.64 -19.82
N ASN A 158 -17.24 -18.26 -19.08
CA ASN A 158 -18.62 -18.38 -19.51
C ASN A 158 -19.53 -17.21 -19.05
N TYR A 159 -19.74 -16.28 -19.97
CA TYR A 159 -20.54 -15.05 -19.85
C TYR A 159 -21.94 -15.23 -19.22
N SER A 160 -22.49 -16.44 -19.28
CA SER A 160 -23.81 -16.75 -18.73
C SER A 160 -23.80 -17.09 -17.23
N ILE A 161 -22.64 -17.30 -16.62
CA ILE A 161 -22.48 -17.72 -15.22
C ILE A 161 -22.13 -16.51 -14.36
N GLN A 162 -23.16 -15.68 -14.16
CA GLN A 162 -23.06 -14.51 -13.29
C GLN A 162 -23.45 -14.83 -11.85
N THR A 163 -23.26 -13.86 -10.95
CA THR A 163 -23.82 -13.92 -9.60
C THR A 163 -25.33 -14.26 -9.65
N GLY A 164 -25.73 -15.33 -8.95
CA GLY A 164 -27.08 -15.87 -8.91
C GLY A 164 -27.39 -16.93 -9.97
N SER A 165 -26.54 -17.09 -10.99
CA SER A 165 -26.64 -18.20 -11.94
C SER A 165 -26.46 -19.53 -11.22
N GLN A 166 -27.20 -20.52 -11.71
CA GLN A 166 -27.16 -21.89 -11.21
C GLN A 166 -26.35 -22.73 -12.19
N VAL A 167 -25.62 -23.72 -11.69
CA VAL A 167 -24.91 -24.74 -12.47
C VAL A 167 -25.19 -26.09 -11.82
N CYS A 168 -25.40 -27.17 -12.59
CA CYS A 168 -25.66 -28.48 -11.98
C CYS A 168 -24.43 -28.99 -11.21
N SER A 169 -24.58 -29.30 -9.92
CA SER A 169 -23.49 -29.80 -9.07
C SER A 169 -23.19 -31.28 -9.37
N GLY A 170 -21.91 -31.67 -9.50
CA GLY A 170 -21.50 -33.09 -9.53
C GLY A 170 -21.56 -33.82 -10.89
N GLY A 171 -21.74 -33.09 -12.00
CA GLY A 171 -21.81 -33.68 -13.34
C GLY A 171 -23.08 -34.53 -13.58
N VAL A 172 -23.14 -35.21 -14.72
CA VAL A 172 -24.29 -36.07 -15.06
C VAL A 172 -24.45 -37.18 -14.00
N ASN A 173 -25.59 -37.18 -13.30
CA ASN A 173 -26.00 -38.12 -12.23
C ASN A 173 -25.67 -37.75 -10.76
N SER A 174 -25.58 -36.45 -10.42
CA SER A 174 -26.01 -35.95 -9.09
C SER A 174 -27.21 -35.01 -9.24
N PRO A 175 -28.36 -35.50 -9.72
CA PRO A 175 -29.27 -34.67 -10.50
C PRO A 175 -30.23 -33.84 -9.66
N ALA A 176 -30.09 -33.78 -8.33
CA ALA A 176 -31.00 -33.06 -7.45
C ALA A 176 -30.36 -31.82 -6.81
N GLU A 177 -29.19 -31.36 -7.27
CA GLU A 177 -28.50 -30.19 -6.67
C GLU A 177 -27.99 -29.22 -7.73
N VAL A 178 -28.11 -27.92 -7.43
CA VAL A 178 -27.54 -26.80 -8.16
C VAL A 178 -26.50 -26.08 -7.31
N SER A 179 -25.39 -25.71 -7.94
CA SER A 179 -24.39 -24.78 -7.42
C SER A 179 -24.81 -23.38 -7.84
N ILE A 180 -25.14 -22.54 -6.87
CA ILE A 180 -25.54 -21.14 -7.09
C ILE A 180 -24.33 -20.25 -6.92
N CYS A 181 -23.94 -19.52 -7.96
CA CYS A 181 -22.87 -18.53 -7.89
C CYS A 181 -23.24 -17.42 -6.92
N GLN A 182 -22.44 -17.21 -5.88
CA GLN A 182 -22.68 -16.21 -4.85
C GLN A 182 -21.96 -14.90 -5.16
N PRO A 183 -22.34 -13.77 -4.53
CA PRO A 183 -21.67 -12.48 -4.75
C PRO A 183 -20.18 -12.43 -4.40
N ASN A 184 -19.65 -13.45 -3.73
CA ASN A 184 -18.24 -13.58 -3.38
C ASN A 184 -17.49 -14.54 -4.32
N GLY A 185 -18.05 -14.84 -5.50
CA GLY A 185 -17.39 -15.71 -6.48
C GLY A 185 -17.38 -17.20 -6.13
N LEU A 186 -18.00 -17.59 -5.01
CA LEU A 186 -18.07 -19.00 -4.59
C LEU A 186 -19.42 -19.62 -4.92
N TYR A 187 -19.40 -20.94 -5.14
CA TYR A 187 -20.64 -21.70 -5.29
C TYR A 187 -21.21 -22.15 -3.95
N THR A 188 -22.52 -21.95 -3.77
CA THR A 188 -23.29 -22.64 -2.71
C THR A 188 -24.14 -23.74 -3.31
N VAL A 189 -23.99 -24.96 -2.82
CA VAL A 189 -24.80 -26.10 -3.26
C VAL A 189 -26.18 -26.05 -2.59
N THR A 190 -27.24 -26.17 -3.40
CA THR A 190 -28.64 -26.20 -2.97
C THR A 190 -29.36 -27.34 -3.69
N ALA A 191 -30.22 -28.06 -2.96
CA ALA A 191 -31.05 -29.09 -3.57
C ALA A 191 -32.21 -28.47 -4.39
N CYS A 192 -32.51 -29.08 -5.53
CA CYS A 192 -33.77 -28.85 -6.24
C CYS A 192 -34.97 -29.35 -5.42
N ASP A 193 -36.16 -28.87 -5.74
CA ASP A 193 -37.37 -29.29 -5.02
C ASP A 193 -37.70 -30.77 -5.28
N GLU A 194 -38.54 -31.36 -4.42
CA GLU A 194 -38.92 -32.76 -4.54
C GLU A 194 -39.58 -33.06 -5.90
N GLY A 195 -38.93 -33.92 -6.70
CA GLY A 195 -39.39 -34.29 -8.04
C GLY A 195 -38.78 -33.48 -9.18
N GLU A 196 -37.94 -32.49 -8.87
CA GLU A 196 -37.16 -31.74 -9.86
C GLU A 196 -35.76 -32.33 -10.00
N LEU A 197 -35.21 -32.23 -11.20
CA LEU A 197 -33.80 -32.50 -11.47
C LEU A 197 -33.12 -31.30 -12.12
N CYS A 198 -31.83 -31.13 -11.85
CA CYS A 198 -31.03 -30.13 -12.54
C CYS A 198 -30.79 -30.53 -14.00
N VAL A 199 -31.21 -29.66 -14.91
CA VAL A 199 -31.03 -29.77 -16.36
C VAL A 199 -30.04 -28.70 -16.83
N VAL A 200 -28.95 -29.15 -17.45
CA VAL A 200 -27.96 -28.26 -18.07
C VAL A 200 -28.54 -27.60 -19.31
N GLN A 201 -28.43 -26.28 -19.39
CA GLN A 201 -28.89 -25.44 -20.48
C GLN A 201 -27.79 -25.26 -21.54
N PRO A 202 -28.14 -24.84 -22.78
CA PRO A 202 -27.14 -24.56 -23.83
C PRO A 202 -26.10 -23.51 -23.45
N SER A 203 -26.43 -22.61 -22.53
CA SER A 203 -25.53 -21.60 -21.95
C SER A 203 -24.56 -22.15 -20.89
N GLY A 204 -24.62 -23.46 -20.58
CA GLY A 204 -23.83 -24.06 -19.50
C GLY A 204 -24.42 -23.87 -18.10
N THR A 205 -25.40 -22.97 -17.94
CA THR A 205 -26.18 -22.84 -16.69
C THR A 205 -27.04 -24.09 -16.41
N GLY A 206 -27.50 -24.24 -15.19
CA GLY A 206 -28.42 -25.27 -14.72
C GLY A 206 -29.77 -24.68 -14.37
N VAL A 207 -30.83 -25.48 -14.48
CA VAL A 207 -32.17 -25.15 -14.00
C VAL A 207 -32.77 -26.40 -13.37
N CYS A 208 -33.38 -26.27 -12.19
CA CYS A 208 -34.21 -27.33 -11.62
C CYS A 208 -35.53 -27.42 -12.42
N ASP A 209 -35.80 -28.56 -13.04
CA ASP A 209 -36.98 -28.80 -13.87
C ASP A 209 -37.65 -30.13 -13.47
N PRO A 210 -38.99 -30.18 -13.31
CA PRO A 210 -39.71 -31.44 -13.14
C PRO A 210 -39.48 -32.41 -14.32
N LEU A 211 -39.23 -33.68 -14.01
CA LEU A 211 -39.15 -34.75 -15.01
C LEU A 211 -40.49 -35.07 -15.70
#